data_AF-A0A1S3WBE0-F1
#
_entry.id   AF-A0A1S3WBE0-F1
#
_cell.length_a   1.000
_cell.length_b   1.000
_cell.length_c   1.000
_cell.angle_alpha   90.00
_cell.angle_beta   90.00
_cell.angle_gamma   90.00
#
_symmetry.space_group_name_H-M   'P 1'
#
loop_
_entity.id
_entity.type
_entity.pdbx_description
1 polymer ?
#
loop_
_entity_poly.entity_id
_entity_poly.type
_entity_poly.pdbx_seq_one_letter_code
_entity_poly.pdbx_strand_id
1 'polypeptide(L)'
;MAQEKEDVRDYNLTEKQKVIKAKYPPANRKYECELHAWGDTLEEAFEQCAMAMFGYMTDTGTVEPLQTVEVETQGDDLQSLLFHFLDEWLYKFSADEYFVPRVGRRILIVQAPSGY
;
A
#
# COMPACT_ATOMS: atom_id res chain seq x y z
N MET A 1 14.24 32.39 10.18
CA MET A 1 12.91 32.38 10.81
C MET A 1 12.46 30.94 10.87
N ALA A 2 12.63 30.27 12.01
CA ALA A 2 12.17 28.88 12.15
C ALA A 2 10.64 28.90 12.22
N GLN A 3 9.98 28.23 11.28
CA GLN A 3 8.54 27.99 11.34
C GLN A 3 8.26 27.27 12.67
N GLU A 4 7.50 27.88 13.57
CA GLU A 4 6.92 27.19 14.72
C GLU A 4 6.00 26.10 14.15
N LYS A 5 6.49 24.86 14.11
CA LYS A 5 5.64 23.71 13.77
C LYS A 5 4.64 23.57 14.91
N GLU A 6 3.37 23.85 14.64
CA GLU A 6 2.27 23.51 15.55
C GLU A 6 2.43 22.06 16.01
N ASP A 7 2.47 21.85 17.33
CA ASP A 7 2.55 20.51 17.92
C ASP A 7 1.17 19.86 17.78
N VAL A 8 0.96 19.18 16.65
CA VAL A 8 -0.28 18.51 16.21
C VAL A 8 -0.77 17.42 17.19
N ARG A 9 -0.05 17.15 18.28
CA ARG A 9 -0.38 16.12 19.26
C ARG A 9 -1.28 16.71 20.35
N ASP A 10 -2.57 16.80 20.07
CA ASP A 10 -3.59 16.97 21.09
C ASP A 10 -3.95 15.60 21.66
N TYR A 11 -3.18 15.19 22.68
CA TYR A 11 -3.50 14.01 23.45
C TYR A 11 -4.61 14.35 24.45
N ASN A 12 -5.48 13.39 24.78
CA ASN A 12 -6.43 13.50 25.89
C ASN A 12 -5.70 13.54 27.26
N LEU A 13 -4.97 14.61 27.52
CA LEU A 13 -4.16 14.82 28.72
C LEU A 13 -5.02 15.42 29.82
N THR A 14 -4.81 14.95 31.04
CA THR A 14 -5.36 15.63 32.23
C THR A 14 -4.68 16.99 32.44
N GLU A 15 -5.35 17.92 33.12
CA GLU A 15 -4.84 19.28 33.36
C GLU A 15 -3.44 19.30 33.99
N LYS A 16 -3.11 18.35 34.87
CA LYS A 16 -1.78 18.23 35.48
C LYS A 16 -0.69 17.81 34.48
N GLN A 17 -1.04 17.06 33.45
CA GLN A 17 -0.09 16.55 32.44
C GLN A 17 0.17 17.58 31.34
N LYS A 18 -0.79 18.48 31.06
CA LYS A 18 -0.63 19.60 30.13
C LYS A 18 0.49 20.55 30.57
N VAL A 19 0.65 20.78 31.88
CA VAL A 19 1.68 21.65 32.47
C VAL A 19 3.11 21.12 32.25
N ILE A 20 3.28 19.81 32.03
CA ILE A 20 4.59 19.14 31.89
C ILE A 20 4.91 18.86 30.40
N LYS A 21 4.06 19.29 29.46
CA LYS A 21 4.21 18.95 28.03
C LYS A 21 5.54 19.49 27.46
N ALA A 22 6.26 18.62 26.76
CA ALA A 22 7.61 18.90 26.25
C ALA A 22 7.64 19.99 25.17
N LYS A 23 8.70 20.80 25.16
CA LYS A 23 8.87 22.04 24.36
C LYS A 23 9.28 21.83 22.89
N TYR A 24 9.67 20.63 22.48
CA TYR A 24 10.32 20.41 21.18
C TYR A 24 9.37 19.86 20.11
N PRO A 25 9.53 20.27 18.85
CA PRO A 25 8.69 19.82 17.75
C PRO A 25 8.87 18.32 17.48
N PRO A 26 7.80 17.61 17.08
CA PRO A 26 7.89 16.19 16.80
C PRO A 26 8.79 15.90 15.60
N ALA A 27 9.59 14.84 15.70
CA ALA A 27 10.28 14.25 14.57
C ALA A 27 9.26 13.52 13.68
N ASN A 28 9.29 13.78 12.38
CA ASN A 28 8.46 13.03 11.42
C ASN A 28 8.95 11.58 11.40
N ARG A 29 8.08 10.62 11.74
CA ARG A 29 8.42 9.19 11.75
C ARG A 29 7.94 8.58 10.44
N LYS A 30 8.86 7.98 9.70
CA LYS A 30 8.51 7.08 8.59
C LYS A 30 8.13 5.73 9.19
N TYR A 31 7.06 5.14 8.68
CA TYR A 31 6.67 3.77 8.97
C TYR A 31 6.74 2.99 7.66
N GLU A 32 7.40 1.85 7.68
CA GLU A 32 7.60 0.97 6.53
C GLU A 32 7.06 -0.40 6.89
N CYS A 33 6.39 -1.05 5.95
CA CYS A 33 5.84 -2.40 6.10
C CYS A 33 6.49 -3.28 5.03
N GLU A 34 7.05 -4.41 5.45
CA GLU A 34 7.59 -5.42 4.55
C GLU A 34 6.52 -6.50 4.33
N LEU A 35 6.18 -6.74 3.06
CA LEU A 35 5.21 -7.75 2.66
C LEU A 35 5.96 -8.99 2.17
N HIS A 36 5.67 -10.14 2.78
CA HIS A 36 6.17 -11.44 2.33
C HIS A 36 5.00 -12.26 1.80
N ALA A 37 5.05 -12.63 0.52
CA ALA A 37 4.04 -13.43 -0.15
C ALA A 37 4.67 -14.65 -0.84
N TRP A 38 3.90 -15.73 -0.95
CA TRP A 38 4.28 -16.97 -1.63
C TRP A 38 3.07 -17.55 -2.38
N GLY A 39 3.32 -18.38 -3.38
CA GLY A 39 2.29 -19.07 -4.17
C GLY A 39 2.89 -20.28 -4.89
N ASP A 40 2.04 -21.16 -5.40
CA ASP A 40 2.46 -22.34 -6.17
C ASP A 40 3.02 -21.93 -7.54
N THR A 41 2.59 -20.77 -8.07
CA THR A 41 3.16 -20.13 -9.26
C THR A 41 3.65 -18.71 -8.98
N LEU A 42 4.47 -18.17 -9.88
CA LEU A 42 4.93 -16.79 -9.79
C LEU A 42 3.76 -15.81 -9.88
N GLU A 43 2.76 -16.09 -10.72
CA GLU A 43 1.55 -15.26 -10.80
C GLU A 43 0.80 -15.27 -9.46
N GLU A 44 0.67 -16.44 -8.82
CA GLU A 44 0.02 -16.53 -7.51
C GLU A 44 0.78 -15.77 -6.43
N ALA A 45 2.12 -15.84 -6.41
CA ALA A 45 2.92 -15.06 -5.47
C ALA A 45 2.71 -13.54 -5.63
N PHE A 46 2.54 -13.07 -6.88
CA PHE A 46 2.24 -11.67 -7.18
C PHE A 46 0.82 -11.29 -6.73
N GLU A 47 -0.18 -12.13 -7.01
CA GLU A 47 -1.56 -11.94 -6.54
C GLU A 47 -1.62 -11.88 -5.00
N GLN A 48 -0.91 -12.78 -4.32
CA GLN A 48 -0.84 -12.81 -2.85
C GLN A 48 -0.15 -11.55 -2.28
N CYS A 49 0.84 -11.00 -2.97
CA CYS A 49 1.49 -9.75 -2.57
C CYS A 49 0.53 -8.56 -2.63
N ALA A 50 -0.24 -8.45 -3.71
CA ALA A 50 -1.29 -7.42 -3.82
C ALA A 50 -2.38 -7.62 -2.76
N MET A 51 -2.84 -8.86 -2.53
CA MET A 51 -3.81 -9.15 -1.47
C MET A 51 -3.27 -8.79 -0.08
N ALA A 52 -1.99 -9.02 0.21
CA ALA A 52 -1.36 -8.64 1.46
C ALA A 52 -1.31 -7.11 1.64
N MET A 53 -1.03 -6.35 0.57
CA MET A 53 -1.06 -4.89 0.59
C MET A 53 -2.46 -4.36 0.97
N PHE A 54 -3.52 -4.88 0.35
CA PHE A 54 -4.89 -4.46 0.65
C PHE A 54 -5.42 -5.00 1.97
N GLY A 55 -4.99 -6.20 2.38
CA GLY A 55 -5.29 -6.77 3.69
C GLY A 55 -4.73 -5.93 4.84
N TYR A 56 -3.67 -5.17 4.61
CA TYR A 56 -3.16 -4.19 5.57
C TYR A 56 -4.06 -2.96 5.70
N MET A 57 -4.76 -2.57 4.63
CA MET A 57 -5.63 -1.40 4.61
C MET A 57 -7.03 -1.70 5.15
N THR A 58 -7.62 -2.84 4.77
CA THR A 58 -8.97 -3.23 5.17
C THR A 58 -9.14 -4.75 5.17
N ASP A 59 -10.12 -5.24 5.92
CA ASP A 59 -10.50 -6.65 5.89
C ASP A 59 -11.16 -7.00 4.54
N THR A 60 -10.39 -7.64 3.67
CA THR A 60 -10.81 -8.08 2.33
C THR A 60 -11.96 -9.10 2.37
N GLY A 61 -12.23 -9.74 3.52
CA GLY A 61 -13.37 -10.65 3.69
C GLY A 61 -14.73 -9.95 3.66
N THR A 62 -14.76 -8.66 4.01
CA THR A 62 -15.99 -7.84 4.06
C THR A 62 -16.32 -7.13 2.76
N VAL A 63 -15.41 -7.16 1.77
CA VAL A 63 -15.56 -6.45 0.50
C VAL A 63 -16.50 -7.23 -0.43
N GLU A 64 -17.55 -6.64 -0.98
CA GLU A 64 -18.43 -7.33 -1.92
C GLU A 64 -17.84 -7.32 -3.35
N PRO A 65 -17.75 -8.47 -4.05
CA PRO A 65 -17.21 -8.53 -5.41
C PRO A 65 -18.27 -8.07 -6.42
N LEU A 66 -18.43 -6.75 -6.55
CA LEU A 66 -19.43 -6.14 -7.44
C LEU A 66 -18.89 -5.85 -8.85
N GLN A 67 -17.57 -5.63 -8.98
CA GLN A 67 -16.90 -5.25 -10.21
C GLN A 67 -15.59 -6.04 -10.37
N THR A 68 -15.14 -6.17 -11.63
CA THR A 68 -13.85 -6.77 -11.97
C THR A 68 -13.02 -5.72 -12.70
N VAL A 69 -11.77 -5.57 -12.28
CA VAL A 69 -10.81 -4.65 -12.90
C VAL A 69 -9.64 -5.48 -13.40
N GLU A 70 -9.27 -5.26 -14.65
CA GLU A 70 -8.09 -5.84 -15.26
C GLU A 70 -6.95 -4.82 -15.18
N VAL A 71 -5.79 -5.26 -14.72
CA VAL A 71 -4.57 -4.45 -14.63
C VAL A 71 -3.49 -5.16 -15.43
N GLU A 72 -3.00 -4.50 -16.47
CA GLU A 72 -1.90 -4.98 -17.30
C GLU A 72 -0.66 -4.14 -16.99
N THR A 73 0.44 -4.80 -16.66
CA THR A 73 1.72 -4.13 -16.39
C THR A 73 2.86 -4.77 -17.15
N GLN A 74 3.89 -3.97 -17.43
CA GLN A 74 5.11 -4.41 -18.07
C GLN A 74 6.30 -3.91 -17.25
N GLY A 75 7.35 -4.71 -17.21
CA GLY A 75 8.60 -4.38 -16.54
C GLY A 75 9.77 -5.00 -17.28
N ASP A 76 10.91 -4.33 -17.21
CA ASP A 76 12.17 -4.79 -17.82
C ASP A 76 12.77 -5.98 -17.05
N ASP A 77 12.44 -6.08 -15.76
CA ASP A 77 12.85 -7.14 -14.85
C ASP A 77 11.71 -7.50 -13.88
N LEU A 78 11.84 -8.64 -13.19
CA LEU A 78 10.80 -9.15 -12.29
C LEU A 78 10.51 -8.22 -11.10
N GLN A 79 11.50 -7.48 -10.59
CA GLN A 79 11.30 -6.55 -9.48
C GLN A 79 10.57 -5.30 -9.96
N SER A 80 10.98 -4.75 -11.11
CA SER A 80 10.29 -3.62 -11.74
C SER A 80 8.86 -3.98 -12.13
N LEU A 81 8.63 -5.20 -12.63
CA LEU A 81 7.28 -5.69 -12.92
C LEU A 81 6.42 -5.75 -11.65
N LEU A 82 6.93 -6.32 -10.55
CA LEU A 82 6.19 -6.37 -9.28
C LEU A 82 5.91 -4.95 -8.75
N PHE A 83 6.89 -4.05 -8.86
CA PHE A 83 6.74 -2.67 -8.44
C PHE A 83 5.64 -1.96 -9.23
N HIS A 84 5.70 -1.98 -10.58
CA HIS A 84 4.67 -1.40 -11.42
C HIS A 84 3.29 -2.04 -11.19
N PHE A 85 3.26 -3.36 -10.98
CA PHE A 85 2.03 -4.07 -10.67
C PHE A 85 1.38 -3.56 -9.38
N LEU A 86 2.14 -3.45 -8.29
CA LEU A 86 1.61 -2.94 -7.01
C LEU A 86 1.25 -1.45 -7.10
N ASP A 87 2.03 -0.66 -7.84
CA ASP A 87 1.78 0.77 -8.03
C ASP A 87 0.47 1.04 -8.80
N GLU A 88 0.20 0.28 -9.88
CA GLU A 88 -1.06 0.37 -10.62
C GLU A 88 -2.27 -0.03 -9.74
N TRP A 89 -2.13 -1.08 -8.92
CA TRP A 89 -3.16 -1.44 -7.95
C TRP A 89 -3.42 -0.32 -6.93
N LEU A 90 -2.36 0.27 -6.39
CA LEU A 90 -2.46 1.38 -5.46
C LEU A 90 -3.06 2.63 -6.11
N TYR A 91 -2.73 2.87 -7.37
CA TYR A 91 -3.29 3.95 -8.18
C TYR A 91 -4.79 3.75 -8.39
N LYS A 92 -5.24 2.55 -8.75
CA LYS A 92 -6.67 2.21 -8.90
C LYS A 92 -7.45 2.40 -7.60
N PHE A 93 -6.84 2.08 -6.46
CA PHE A 93 -7.42 2.34 -5.15
C PHE A 93 -7.50 3.85 -4.84
N SER A 94 -6.44 4.61 -5.16
CA SER A 94 -6.32 6.01 -4.71
C SER A 94 -6.97 7.03 -5.65
N ALA A 95 -7.00 6.78 -6.96
CA ALA A 95 -7.35 7.77 -7.98
C ALA A 95 -8.70 7.52 -8.67
N ASP A 96 -9.12 6.26 -8.84
CA ASP A 96 -10.35 5.92 -9.57
C ASP A 96 -11.57 5.80 -8.64
N GLU A 97 -11.74 4.64 -7.99
CA GLU A 97 -13.04 4.25 -7.40
C GLU A 97 -12.95 3.66 -5.98
N TYR A 98 -11.82 3.78 -5.27
CA TYR A 98 -11.56 3.07 -4.01
C TYR A 98 -11.73 1.55 -4.14
N PHE A 99 -11.30 1.01 -5.29
CA PHE A 99 -11.41 -0.41 -5.58
C PHE A 99 -10.52 -1.23 -4.65
N VAL A 100 -11.11 -2.22 -3.96
CA VAL A 100 -10.36 -3.17 -3.13
C VAL A 100 -10.49 -4.56 -3.75
N PRO A 101 -9.39 -5.20 -4.19
CA PRO A 101 -9.44 -6.54 -4.74
C PRO A 101 -9.76 -7.57 -3.65
N ARG A 102 -10.69 -8.48 -3.95
CA ARG A 102 -11.06 -9.62 -3.08
C ARG A 102 -10.66 -10.99 -3.63
N VAL A 103 -10.62 -11.14 -4.96
CA VAL A 103 -10.31 -12.43 -5.61
C VAL A 103 -9.45 -12.16 -6.84
N GLY A 104 -8.26 -12.75 -6.87
CA GLY A 104 -7.41 -12.78 -8.07
C GLY A 104 -8.04 -13.69 -9.12
N ARG A 105 -8.34 -13.14 -10.30
CA ARG A 105 -8.64 -13.96 -11.47
C ARG A 105 -7.75 -13.50 -12.60
N ARG A 106 -6.60 -14.18 -12.73
CA ARG A 106 -5.76 -14.24 -13.92
C ARG A 106 -5.06 -12.92 -14.24
N ILE A 107 -3.84 -12.76 -13.75
CA ILE A 107 -2.92 -11.72 -14.22
C ILE A 107 -2.33 -12.15 -15.57
N LEU A 108 -2.42 -11.29 -16.59
CA LEU A 108 -1.64 -11.42 -17.82
C LEU A 108 -0.32 -10.66 -17.64
N ILE A 109 0.74 -11.40 -17.34
CA ILE A 109 2.10 -10.84 -17.31
C ILE A 109 2.65 -10.86 -18.73
N VAL A 110 2.81 -9.69 -19.34
CA VAL A 110 3.52 -9.55 -20.62
C VAL A 110 4.95 -9.11 -20.32
N GLN A 111 5.86 -10.08 -20.22
CA GLN A 111 7.28 -9.77 -20.09
C GLN A 111 7.82 -9.33 -21.46
N ALA A 112 8.43 -8.14 -21.55
CA ALA A 112 9.11 -7.73 -22.76
C ALA A 112 10.25 -8.73 -23.06
N PRO A 113 10.48 -9.14 -24.33
CA PRO A 113 11.59 -10.02 -24.65
C PRO A 113 12.87 -9.28 -24.29
N SER A 114 13.63 -9.82 -23.34
CA SER A 114 14.92 -9.29 -22.91
C SER A 114 15.79 -9.05 -24.16
N GLY A 115 15.95 -7.78 -24.53
CA GLY A 115 16.87 -7.37 -25.58
C GLY A 115 18.29 -7.76 -25.18
N TYR A 116 19.03 -8.31 -26.16
CA TYR A 116 20.44 -8.70 -26.08
C TYR A 116 21.37 -7.60 -25.57
#